data_AF-A0A0G1FVF3-F1
#
_entry.id   AF-A0A0G1FVF3-F1
#
_cell.length_a   1.000
_cell.length_b   1.000
_cell.length_c   1.000
_cell.angle_alpha   90.00
_cell.angle_beta   90.00
_cell.angle_gamma   90.00
#
_symmetry.space_group_name_H-M   'P 1'
#
loop_
_entity.id
_entity.type
_entity.pdbx_description
1 polymer ?
#
loop_
_entity_poly.entity_id
_entity_poly.type
_entity_poly.pdbx_seq_one_letter_code
_entity_poly.pdbx_strand_id
1 'polypeptide(L)' 'MNDFLSLFDPGGGVWILAKILTLIGLSVYVVFALVIVKQVDHMTDTLEVGFESQLKAIAIVHLLFALGTILFALFVL' A
#
# COMPACT_ATOMS: atom_id res chain seq x y z
N MET A 1 -25.86 17.32 13.23
CA MET A 1 -24.71 18.27 13.18
C MET A 1 -23.65 17.94 14.23
N ASN A 2 -24.03 17.30 15.35
CA ASN A 2 -23.16 16.99 16.49
C ASN A 2 -22.22 15.81 16.22
N ASP A 3 -22.66 14.82 15.43
CA ASP A 3 -21.87 13.62 15.07
C ASP A 3 -20.77 13.89 14.05
N PHE A 4 -20.88 14.96 13.26
CA PHE A 4 -19.80 15.36 12.35
C PHE A 4 -18.67 16.04 13.12
N LEU A 5 -19.02 16.88 14.11
CA LEU A 5 -18.04 17.55 14.96
C LEU A 5 -17.31 16.55 15.88
N SER A 6 -17.95 15.44 16.27
CA SER A 6 -17.30 14.38 17.05
C SER A 6 -16.23 13.62 16.25
N LEU A 7 -16.26 13.63 14.92
CA LEU A 7 -15.15 13.12 14.08
C LEU A 7 -13.88 13.98 14.18
N PHE A 8 -13.98 15.23 14.64
CA PHE A 8 -12.84 16.12 14.86
C PHE A 8 -12.41 16.20 16.32
N ASP A 9 -13.00 15.37 17.19
CA ASP A 9 -12.50 15.18 18.55
C ASP A 9 -11.10 14.53 18.51
N PRO A 10 -10.06 15.17 19.08
CA PRO A 10 -8.69 14.66 19.08
C PRO A 10 -8.52 13.29 19.76
N GLY A 11 -9.46 12.88 20.62
CA GLY A 11 -9.39 11.62 21.35
C GLY A 11 -9.89 10.41 20.54
N GLY A 12 -11.11 10.49 19.98
CA GLY A 12 -11.76 9.34 19.33
C GLY A 12 -12.04 9.49 17.83
N GLY A 13 -12.60 10.63 17.44
CA GLY A 13 -13.07 10.85 16.07
C GLY A 13 -11.96 10.92 15.05
N VAL A 14 -10.92 11.71 15.35
CA VAL A 14 -9.79 11.93 14.44
C VAL A 14 -9.03 10.63 14.22
N TRP A 15 -8.90 9.79 15.26
CA TRP A 15 -8.24 8.49 15.17
C TRP A 15 -8.99 7.51 14.27
N ILE A 16 -10.32 7.44 14.39
CA ILE A 16 -11.16 6.60 13.51
C ILE A 16 -11.06 7.06 12.05
N LEU A 17 -11.10 8.38 11.82
CA LEU A 17 -10.96 8.93 10.48
C LEU A 17 -9.59 8.61 9.87
N ALA A 18 -8.52 8.80 10.64
CA ALA A 18 -7.15 8.44 10.23
C ALA A 18 -7.06 6.95 9.89
N LYS A 19 -7.62 6.08 10.73
CA LYS A 19 -7.67 4.62 10.49
C LYS A 19 -8.29 4.28 9.14
N ILE A 20 -9.48 4.82 8.87
CA ILE A 20 -10.21 4.54 7.62
C ILE A 20 -9.42 5.04 6.41
N LEU A 21 -8.90 6.28 6.45
CA LEU A 21 -8.14 6.86 5.36
C LEU A 21 -6.84 6.10 5.09
N THR A 22 -6.12 5.68 6.14
CA THR A 22 -4.91 4.86 5.98
C THR A 22 -5.22 3.50 5.36
N LEU A 23 -6.28 2.81 5.78
CA LEU A 23 -6.66 1.52 5.19
C LEU A 23 -7.06 1.65 3.71
N ILE A 24 -7.78 2.71 3.33
CA ILE A 24 -8.09 3.01 1.93
C ILE A 24 -6.80 3.29 1.14
N GLY A 25 -5.93 4.14 1.66
CA GLY A 25 -4.65 4.47 1.02
C GLY A 25 -3.77 3.24 0.80
N LEU A 26 -3.64 2.37 1.81
CA LEU A 26 -2.91 1.11 1.71
C LEU A 26 -3.56 0.13 0.73
N SER A 27 -4.89 0.11 0.62
CA SER A 27 -5.59 -0.72 -0.37
C SER A 27 -5.23 -0.29 -1.80
N VAL A 28 -5.26 1.01 -2.07
CA VAL A 28 -4.81 1.56 -3.37
C VAL A 28 -3.33 1.28 -3.60
N TYR A 29 -2.51 1.37 -2.57
CA TYR A 29 -1.08 1.07 -2.64
C TYR A 29 -0.80 -0.40 -3.02
N VAL A 30 -1.57 -1.36 -2.51
CA VAL A 30 -1.46 -2.77 -2.92
C VAL A 30 -1.79 -2.95 -4.40
N VAL A 31 -2.83 -2.28 -4.90
CA VAL A 31 -3.16 -2.30 -6.34
C VAL A 31 -2.01 -1.72 -7.16
N PHE A 32 -1.42 -0.60 -6.71
CA PHE A 32 -0.25 -0.02 -7.34
C PHE A 32 0.95 -0.97 -7.34
N ALA A 33 1.22 -1.67 -6.24
CA ALA A 33 2.30 -2.66 -6.16
C ALA A 33 2.10 -3.81 -7.16
N LEU A 34 0.86 -4.25 -7.38
CA LEU A 34 0.54 -5.23 -8.44
C LEU A 34 0.86 -4.70 -9.83
N VAL A 35 0.51 -3.44 -10.11
CA VAL A 35 0.86 -2.77 -11.38
C VAL A 35 2.37 -2.70 -11.54
N ILE A 36 3.13 -2.36 -10.49
CA ILE A 36 4.58 -2.29 -10.55
C ILE A 36 5.21 -3.64 -10.91
N VAL A 37 4.74 -4.76 -10.35
CA VAL A 37 5.23 -6.09 -10.76
C VAL A 37 5.06 -6.29 -12.27
N LYS A 38 3.90 -5.91 -12.81
CA LYS A 38 3.64 -6.03 -14.25
C LYS A 38 4.50 -5.10 -15.08
N GLN A 39 4.77 -3.89 -14.59
CA GLN A 39 5.62 -2.91 -15.29
C GLN A 39 7.09 -3.33 -15.28
N VAL A 40 7.60 -3.83 -14.15
CA VAL A 40 8.97 -4.35 -14.07
C VAL A 40 9.15 -5.50 -15.04
N ASP A 41 8.19 -6.44 -15.12
CA ASP A 41 8.21 -7.54 -16.07
C ASP A 41 8.33 -7.03 -17.53
N HIS A 42 7.43 -6.14 -17.95
CA HIS A 42 7.44 -5.57 -19.31
C HIS A 42 8.69 -4.75 -19.64
N MET A 43 9.22 -3.99 -18.66
CA MET A 43 10.41 -3.17 -18.87
C MET A 43 11.67 -4.04 -19.00
N THR A 44 11.78 -5.10 -18.19
CA THR A 44 12.93 -6.03 -18.26
C THR A 44 12.94 -6.88 -19.52
N ASP A 45 11.82 -7.02 -20.23
CA ASP A 45 11.80 -7.68 -21.54
C ASP A 45 12.36 -6.77 -22.66
N THR A 46 12.44 -5.46 -22.42
CA THR A 46 12.95 -4.48 -23.39
C THR A 46 14.39 -4.06 -23.09
N LEU A 47 14.72 -3.92 -21.81
CA LEU A 47 16.01 -3.42 -21.34
C LEU A 47 16.86 -4.58 -20.85
N GLU A 48 17.83 -5.00 -21.67
CA GLU A 48 18.88 -5.95 -21.27
C GLU A 48 19.97 -5.21 -20.50
N VAL A 49 19.81 -5.12 -19.19
CA VAL A 49 20.73 -4.43 -18.26
C VAL A 49 21.54 -5.41 -17.41
N GLY A 50 21.28 -6.71 -17.51
CA GLY A 50 21.96 -7.79 -16.78
C GLY A 50 21.50 -7.99 -15.34
N PHE A 51 20.43 -7.28 -14.94
CA PHE A 51 19.87 -7.31 -13.58
C PHE A 51 18.37 -7.64 -13.54
N GLU A 52 17.84 -8.24 -14.59
CA GLU A 52 16.41 -8.48 -14.79
C GLU A 52 15.83 -9.34 -13.67
N SER A 53 16.54 -10.43 -13.31
CA SER A 53 16.10 -11.35 -12.28
C SER A 53 16.01 -10.70 -10.90
N GLN A 54 16.96 -9.82 -10.58
CA GLN A 54 17.04 -9.09 -9.32
C GLN A 54 15.94 -8.04 -9.24
N LEU A 55 15.69 -7.32 -10.34
CA LEU A 55 14.61 -6.34 -10.43
C LEU A 55 13.23 -7.02 -10.26
N LYS A 56 13.01 -8.15 -10.95
CA LYS A 56 11.77 -8.94 -10.80
C LYS A 56 11.62 -9.44 -9.35
N ALA A 57 12.69 -9.92 -8.72
CA ALA A 57 12.65 -10.36 -7.32
C ALA A 57 12.30 -9.22 -6.35
N ILE A 58 12.92 -8.05 -6.50
CA ILE A 58 12.62 -6.86 -5.67
C ILE A 58 11.16 -6.44 -5.84
N ALA A 59 10.61 -6.48 -7.06
CA ALA A 59 9.21 -6.15 -7.32
C ALA A 59 8.25 -7.10 -6.58
N ILE A 60 8.53 -8.40 -6.58
CA ILE A 60 7.74 -9.39 -5.84
C ILE A 60 7.85 -9.17 -4.32
N VAL A 61 9.06 -8.96 -3.81
CA VAL A 61 9.28 -8.66 -2.37
C VAL A 61 8.52 -7.39 -1.97
N HIS A 62 8.52 -6.36 -2.81
CA HIS A 62 7.78 -5.13 -2.58
C HIS A 62 6.26 -5.37 -2.49
N LEU A 63 5.70 -6.19 -3.40
CA LEU A 63 4.30 -6.58 -3.34
C LEU A 63 3.97 -7.34 -2.05
N LEU A 64 4.81 -8.31 -1.66
CA LEU A 64 4.63 -9.05 -0.41
C LEU A 64 4.70 -8.13 0.82
N PHE A 65 5.61 -7.15 0.80
CA PHE A 65 5.72 -6.15 1.85
C PHE A 65 4.48 -5.24 1.93
N ALA A 66 3.92 -4.82 0.78
CA ALA A 66 2.67 -4.05 0.72
C ALA A 66 1.49 -4.85 1.30
N LEU A 67 1.37 -6.12 0.95
CA LEU A 67 0.36 -7.04 1.51
C LEU A 67 0.56 -7.24 3.03
N GLY A 68 1.80 -7.43 3.48
CA GLY A 68 2.12 -7.51 4.90
C GLY A 68 1.76 -6.24 5.66
N THR A 69 2.02 -5.07 5.07
CA THR A 69 1.74 -3.77 5.68
C THR A 69 0.25 -3.53 5.87
N ILE A 70 -0.59 -3.84 4.87
CA ILE A 70 -2.04 -3.69 5.02
C ILE A 70 -2.61 -4.67 6.04
N LEU A 71 -2.11 -5.92 6.09
CA LEU A 71 -2.51 -6.88 7.12
C LEU A 71 -2.12 -6.41 8.51
N PHE A 72 -0.89 -5.90 8.69
CA PHE A 72 -0.44 -5.36 9.97
C PHE A 72 -1.26 -4.14 10.41
N ALA A 73 -1.60 -3.26 9.47
CA ALA A 73 -2.44 -2.09 9.73
C ALA A 73 -3.84 -2.46 10.27
N LEU A 74 -4.41 -3.61 9.88
CA LEU A 74 -5.70 -4.07 10.41
C LEU A 74 -5.66 -4.43 11.90
N PHE A 75 -4.51 -4.82 12.43
CA PHE A 75 -4.35 -5.22 13.84
C PHE A 75 -3.89 -4.07 14.74
N VAL A 76 -3.08 -3.16 14.21
CA VAL A 76 -2.42 -2.12 15.01
C VAL A 76 -3.15 -0.78 15.00
N LEU A 77 -3.77 -0.43 13.87
CA LEU A 77 -4.56 0.79 13.70
C LEU A 77 -6.02 0.47 13.98
#